data_AF-A0A087SG42-F1
#
_entry.id   AF-A0A087SG42-F1
#
_cell.length_a   1.000
_cell.length_b   1.000
_cell.length_c   1.000
_cell.angle_alpha   90.00
_cell.angle_beta   90.00
_cell.angle_gamma   90.00
#
_symmetry.space_group_name_H-M   'P 1'
#
loop_
_entity.id
_entity.type
_entity.pdbx_description
1 polymer ?
#
loop_
_entity_poly.entity_id
_entity_poly.type
_entity_poly.pdbx_seq_one_letter_code
_entity_poly.pdbx_strand_id
1 'polypeptide(L)'
;MGVEHVDAFGMSIPVRKKGRHHLAFSQGSTLAPASAKTYLSHAFKDHLEDVKDAMARLASAVPEAELGKACYPLYEHFRPAWKGWGQSAELDIDGICQLAHGGAWKEYAP
;
A
#
# COMPACT_ATOMS: atom_id res chain seq x y z
N MET A 1 -16.53 -22.30 -3.88
CA MET A 1 -16.23 -20.91 -3.46
C MET A 1 -16.08 -20.08 -4.72
N GLY A 2 -16.93 -19.08 -4.92
CA GLY A 2 -16.96 -18.26 -6.13
C GLY A 2 -15.86 -17.19 -6.15
N VAL A 3 -15.79 -16.44 -7.24
CA VAL A 3 -15.06 -15.16 -7.30
C VAL A 3 -16.03 -14.08 -6.82
N GLU A 4 -15.63 -13.35 -5.80
CA GLU A 4 -16.35 -12.21 -5.24
C GLU A 4 -15.64 -10.92 -5.69
N HIS A 5 -16.28 -9.76 -5.55
CA HIS A 5 -15.64 -8.47 -5.78
C HIS A 5 -15.56 -7.69 -4.48
N VAL A 6 -14.43 -7.03 -4.25
CA VAL A 6 -14.22 -6.12 -3.13
C VAL A 6 -13.77 -4.78 -3.68
N ASP A 7 -14.38 -3.71 -3.21
CA ASP A 7 -13.97 -2.36 -3.60
C ASP A 7 -12.73 -1.95 -2.78
N ALA A 8 -11.65 -1.61 -3.48
CA ALA A 8 -10.40 -1.14 -2.91
C ALA A 8 -9.75 -0.13 -3.84
N PHE A 9 -9.28 1.00 -3.29
CA PHE A 9 -8.61 2.07 -4.06
C PHE A 9 -9.44 2.57 -5.26
N GLY A 10 -10.77 2.67 -5.10
CA GLY A 10 -11.68 3.09 -6.18
C GLY A 10 -11.85 2.06 -7.31
N MET A 11 -11.35 0.84 -7.11
CA MET A 11 -11.44 -0.26 -8.06
C MET A 11 -12.26 -1.41 -7.49
N SER A 12 -13.07 -2.06 -8.32
CA SER A 12 -13.72 -3.32 -7.96
C SER A 12 -12.76 -4.48 -8.27
N ILE A 13 -12.19 -5.09 -7.23
CA ILE A 13 -11.16 -6.12 -7.35
C ILE A 13 -11.77 -7.52 -7.23
N PRO A 14 -11.60 -8.41 -8.22
CA PRO A 14 -12.01 -9.80 -8.10
C PRO A 14 -11.13 -10.53 -7.07
N VAL A 15 -11.76 -11.22 -6.13
CA VAL A 15 -11.11 -11.97 -5.05
C VAL A 15 -11.72 -13.35 -4.89
N ARG A 16 -10.95 -14.26 -4.28
CA ARG A 16 -11.45 -15.54 -3.78
C ARG A 16 -11.17 -15.63 -2.30
N LYS A 17 -12.19 -15.98 -1.52
CA LYS A 17 -12.06 -16.17 -0.08
C LYS A 17 -11.26 -17.43 0.24
N LYS A 18 -10.31 -17.30 1.18
CA LYS A 18 -9.51 -18.39 1.76
C LYS A 18 -9.53 -18.23 3.28
N GLY A 19 -10.50 -18.89 3.93
CA GLY A 19 -10.75 -18.71 5.36
C GLY A 19 -11.16 -17.27 5.68
N ARG A 20 -10.37 -16.58 6.51
CA ARG A 20 -10.56 -15.16 6.88
C ARG A 20 -9.91 -14.16 5.92
N HIS A 21 -9.24 -14.65 4.87
CA HIS A 21 -8.48 -13.81 3.94
C HIS A 21 -9.15 -13.75 2.57
N HIS A 22 -8.97 -12.63 1.87
CA HIS A 22 -9.28 -12.50 0.45
C HIS A 22 -7.97 -12.51 -0.34
N LEU A 23 -7.91 -13.37 -1.36
CA LEU A 23 -6.80 -13.40 -2.32
C LEU A 23 -7.28 -12.82 -3.64
N ALA A 24 -6.54 -11.86 -4.20
CA ALA A 24 -6.82 -11.33 -5.52
C ALA A 24 -6.86 -12.48 -6.56
N PHE A 25 -7.86 -12.45 -7.43
CA PHE A 25 -8.07 -13.47 -8.45
C PHE A 25 -7.80 -12.87 -9.83
N SER A 26 -6.85 -13.43 -10.56
CA SER A 26 -6.44 -12.95 -11.89
C SER A 26 -5.99 -14.11 -12.75
N GLN A 27 -6.22 -14.03 -14.07
CA GLN A 27 -5.81 -15.06 -15.04
C GLN A 27 -6.23 -16.49 -14.63
N GLY A 28 -7.47 -16.63 -14.15
CA GLY A 28 -8.04 -17.93 -13.76
C GLY A 28 -7.57 -18.51 -12.42
N SER A 29 -6.71 -17.81 -11.66
CA SER A 29 -6.16 -18.30 -10.39
C SER A 29 -6.04 -17.22 -9.32
N THR A 30 -5.82 -17.64 -8.07
CA THR A 30 -5.52 -16.70 -6.97
C THR A 30 -4.05 -16.31 -7.00
N LEU A 31 -3.76 -15.02 -6.86
CA LEU A 31 -2.39 -14.54 -6.69
C LEU A 31 -1.82 -15.03 -5.36
N ALA A 32 -0.61 -15.60 -5.42
CA ALA A 32 0.09 -16.07 -4.25
C ALA A 32 0.67 -14.88 -3.46
N PRO A 33 0.41 -14.73 -2.15
CA PRO A 33 1.01 -13.64 -1.37
C PRO A 33 2.55 -13.62 -1.42
N ALA A 34 3.18 -14.77 -1.65
CA ALA A 34 4.62 -14.89 -1.80
C ALA A 34 5.16 -14.09 -3.00
N SER A 35 4.42 -13.99 -4.12
CA SER A 35 4.92 -13.24 -5.29
C SER A 35 5.01 -11.74 -5.00
N ALA A 36 4.04 -11.18 -4.27
CA ALA A 36 4.09 -9.80 -3.80
C ALA A 36 5.27 -9.57 -2.85
N LYS A 37 5.52 -10.51 -1.92
CA LYS A 37 6.68 -10.44 -1.00
C LYS A 37 8.01 -10.44 -1.76
N THR A 38 8.18 -11.34 -2.72
CA THR A 38 9.37 -11.39 -3.57
C THR A 38 9.52 -10.10 -4.37
N TYR A 39 8.46 -9.58 -4.97
CA TYR A 39 8.55 -8.30 -5.69
C TYR A 39 9.04 -7.16 -4.79
N LEU A 40 8.47 -7.03 -3.59
CA LEU A 40 8.85 -6.00 -2.62
C LEU A 40 10.31 -6.16 -2.15
N SER A 41 10.77 -7.39 -1.89
CA SER A 41 12.17 -7.62 -1.50
C SER A 41 13.15 -7.30 -2.63
N HIS A 42 12.77 -7.52 -3.88
CA HIS A 42 13.61 -7.13 -5.02
C HIS A 42 13.60 -5.61 -5.25
N ALA A 43 12.44 -4.95 -5.07
CA ALA A 43 12.28 -3.52 -5.27
C ALA A 43 13.02 -2.70 -4.20
N PHE A 44 12.86 -3.08 -2.93
CA PHE A 44 13.41 -2.33 -1.79
C PHE A 44 14.73 -2.89 -1.27
N LYS A 45 15.10 -4.13 -1.64
CA LYS A 45 16.35 -4.79 -1.23
C LYS A 45 16.51 -4.72 0.30
N ASP A 46 17.62 -4.16 0.77
CA ASP A 46 17.98 -4.06 2.18
C ASP A 46 17.12 -3.02 2.93
N HIS A 47 16.36 -2.17 2.22
CA HIS A 47 15.52 -1.13 2.80
C HIS A 47 14.06 -1.54 3.01
N LEU A 48 13.68 -2.80 2.75
CA LEU A 48 12.29 -3.22 2.85
C LEU A 48 11.72 -3.03 4.26
N GLU A 49 12.51 -3.31 5.30
CA GLU A 49 12.05 -3.14 6.69
C GLU A 49 11.96 -1.66 7.06
N ASP A 50 12.93 -0.81 6.67
CA ASP A 50 12.87 0.64 6.90
C ASP A 50 11.59 1.27 6.29
N VAL A 51 11.25 0.86 5.07
CA VAL A 51 10.04 1.34 4.38
C VAL A 51 8.77 0.86 5.11
N LYS A 52 8.73 -0.39 5.55
CA LYS A 52 7.59 -0.93 6.30
C LYS A 52 7.41 -0.20 7.63
N ASP A 53 8.49 0.09 8.33
CA ASP A 53 8.46 0.80 9.61
C ASP A 53 7.99 2.24 9.44
N ALA A 54 8.48 2.95 8.41
CA ALA A 54 8.00 4.29 8.09
C ALA A 54 6.51 4.32 7.75
N MET A 55 6.03 3.38 6.92
CA MET A 55 4.61 3.27 6.59
C MET A 55 3.75 2.89 7.82
N ALA A 56 4.23 1.98 8.67
CA ALA A 56 3.53 1.61 9.90
C ALA A 56 3.44 2.78 10.89
N ARG A 57 4.51 3.59 10.98
CA ARG A 57 4.53 4.80 11.79
C ARG A 57 3.54 5.85 11.29
N LEU A 58 3.48 6.08 9.98
CA LEU A 58 2.48 6.97 9.38
C LEU A 58 1.06 6.46 9.62
N ALA A 59 0.79 5.18 9.34
CA ALA A 59 -0.54 4.59 9.58
C ALA A 59 -0.97 4.71 11.04
N SER A 60 -0.05 4.53 11.98
CA SER A 60 -0.32 4.65 13.43
C SER A 60 -0.58 6.09 13.88
N ALA A 61 -0.16 7.10 13.11
CA ALA A 61 -0.44 8.51 13.37
C ALA A 61 -1.85 8.94 12.88
N VAL A 62 -2.51 8.11 12.07
CA VAL A 62 -3.84 8.37 11.49
C VAL A 62 -4.90 7.59 12.28
N PRO A 63 -5.97 8.23 12.78
CA PRO A 63 -7.09 7.51 13.41
C PRO A 63 -7.70 6.48 12.46
N GLU A 64 -8.09 5.31 12.98
CA GLU A 64 -8.69 4.22 12.19
C GLU A 64 -9.88 4.69 11.34
N ALA A 65 -10.73 5.57 11.89
CA ALA A 65 -11.89 6.13 11.20
C ALA A 65 -11.54 7.02 9.99
N GLU A 66 -10.32 7.59 9.94
CA GLU A 66 -9.86 8.45 8.85
C GLU A 66 -8.90 7.73 7.90
N LEU A 67 -8.31 6.61 8.31
CA LEU A 67 -7.31 5.89 7.53
C LEU A 67 -7.82 5.50 6.14
N GLY A 68 -9.08 5.09 6.02
CA GLY A 68 -9.71 4.76 4.74
C GLY A 68 -9.78 5.93 3.75
N LYS A 69 -9.87 7.17 4.24
CA LYS A 69 -9.93 8.38 3.42
C LYS A 69 -8.54 8.97 3.15
N ALA A 70 -7.68 8.97 4.17
CA ALA A 70 -6.37 9.61 4.11
C ALA A 70 -5.30 8.77 3.41
N CYS A 71 -5.43 7.43 3.39
CA CYS A 71 -4.35 6.56 2.92
C CYS A 71 -3.97 6.79 1.45
N TYR A 72 -4.95 7.01 0.57
CA TYR A 72 -4.68 7.18 -0.85
C TYR A 72 -4.07 8.55 -1.18
N PRO A 73 -4.61 9.69 -0.70
CA PRO A 73 -3.94 11.00 -0.84
C PRO A 73 -2.52 11.03 -0.28
N LEU A 74 -2.28 10.41 0.88
CA LEU A 74 -0.94 10.31 1.46
C LEU A 74 0.00 9.50 0.57
N TYR A 75 -0.46 8.34 0.08
CA TYR A 75 0.30 7.54 -0.88
C TYR A 75 0.62 8.32 -2.16
N GLU A 76 -0.33 9.06 -2.71
CA GLU A 76 -0.09 9.88 -3.89
C GLU A 76 0.92 10.99 -3.64
N HIS A 77 0.98 11.52 -2.42
CA HIS A 77 1.93 12.55 -2.03
C HIS A 77 3.37 12.02 -1.92
N PHE A 78 3.59 10.89 -1.22
CA PHE A 78 4.95 10.37 -1.01
C PHE A 78 5.43 9.40 -2.10
N ARG A 79 4.55 8.87 -2.96
CA ARG A 79 4.98 7.90 -3.97
C ARG A 79 5.94 8.56 -4.97
N PRO A 80 6.91 7.80 -5.51
CA PRO A 80 7.73 8.30 -6.59
C PRO A 80 6.88 8.56 -7.84
N ALA A 81 7.29 9.53 -8.65
CA ALA A 81 6.62 9.83 -9.91
C ALA A 81 6.56 8.58 -10.81
N TRP A 82 5.39 8.29 -11.37
CA TRP A 82 5.20 7.14 -12.25
C TRP A 82 5.85 7.39 -13.61
N LYS A 83 6.88 6.60 -13.94
CA LYS A 83 7.60 6.65 -15.22
C LYS A 83 7.30 5.45 -16.13
N GLY A 84 6.27 4.66 -15.79
CA GLY A 84 5.96 3.37 -16.42
C GLY A 84 6.33 2.18 -15.56
N TRP A 85 5.82 1.00 -15.95
CA TRP A 85 6.05 -0.25 -15.21
C TRP A 85 7.51 -0.72 -15.31
N GLY A 86 8.05 -1.23 -14.21
CA GLY A 86 9.42 -1.75 -14.14
C GLY A 86 10.52 -0.69 -14.09
N GLN A 87 10.16 0.60 -14.09
CA GLN A 87 11.13 1.68 -13.91
C GLN A 87 11.45 1.85 -12.43
N SER A 88 12.75 1.89 -12.11
CA SER A 88 13.22 2.20 -10.77
C SER A 88 12.98 3.68 -10.45
N ALA A 89 12.65 3.94 -9.20
CA ALA A 89 12.53 5.29 -8.65
C ALA A 89 12.92 5.26 -7.17
N GLU A 90 13.28 6.43 -6.64
CA GLU A 90 13.65 6.59 -5.24
C GLU A 90 12.42 6.95 -4.41
N LEU A 91 12.27 6.28 -3.27
CA LEU A 91 11.24 6.56 -2.27
C LEU A 91 11.87 7.29 -1.10
N ASP A 92 11.35 8.47 -0.77
CA ASP A 92 11.81 9.27 0.37
C ASP A 92 11.19 8.74 1.68
N ILE A 93 11.96 7.95 2.44
CA ILE A 93 11.55 7.37 3.72
C ILE A 93 11.44 8.45 4.80
N ASP A 94 12.32 9.45 4.78
CA ASP A 94 12.31 10.53 5.76
C ASP A 94 11.07 11.40 5.60
N GLY A 95 10.67 11.67 4.35
CA GLY A 95 9.40 12.34 4.03
C GLY A 95 8.18 11.60 4.60
N ILE A 96 8.13 10.26 4.47
CA ILE A 96 7.06 9.45 5.08
C ILE A 96 7.06 9.60 6.60
N CYS A 97 8.23 9.57 7.24
CA CYS A 97 8.35 9.74 8.69
C CYS A 97 7.92 11.14 9.15
N GLN A 98 8.20 12.18 8.36
CA GLN A 98 7.79 13.55 8.66
C GLN A 98 6.27 13.72 8.63
N LEU A 99 5.57 13.06 7.70
CA LEU A 99 4.09 13.07 7.65
C LEU A 99 3.45 12.52 8.93
N ALA A 100 4.12 11.55 9.58
CA ALA A 100 3.68 10.99 10.85
C ALA A 100 3.91 11.95 12.03
N HIS A 101 4.88 12.87 11.92
CA HIS A 101 5.24 13.80 12.98
C HIS A 101 4.28 14.99 13.04
N GLY A 102 3.85 15.37 14.25
CA GLY A 102 3.02 16.57 14.46
C GLY A 102 1.62 16.55 13.81
N GLY A 103 1.24 15.46 13.15
CA GLY A 103 0.00 15.37 12.38
C GLY A 103 0.05 16.05 11.01
N ALA A 104 1.23 16.20 10.41
CA ALA A 104 1.39 16.80 9.07
C ALA A 104 0.56 16.08 7.98
N TRP A 105 0.27 14.79 8.16
CA TRP A 105 -0.64 14.04 7.29
C TRP A 105 -2.04 14.69 7.12
N LYS A 106 -2.50 15.50 8.08
CA LYS A 106 -3.82 16.15 8.04
C LYS A 106 -3.97 17.14 6.89
N GLU A 107 -2.87 17.69 6.38
CA GLU A 107 -2.87 18.59 5.22
C GLU A 107 -3.29 17.86 3.93
N TYR A 108 -3.19 16.53 3.92
CA TYR A 108 -3.49 15.67 2.78
C TYR A 108 -4.76 14.85 2.96
N ALA A 109 -5.41 14.95 4.12
CA ALA A 109 -6.70 14.29 4.37
C ALA A 109 -7.86 15.14 3.85
N PRO A 110 -8.80 14.59 3.07
CA PRO A 110 -9.94 15.30 2.51
C PRO A 110 -11.04 15.61 3.54
#